data_AF-A0A522BNQ6-F1
#
_entry.id   AF-A0A522BNQ6-F1
#
_cell.length_a   1.000
_cell.length_b   1.000
_cell.length_c   1.000
_cell.angle_alpha   90.00
_cell.angle_beta   90.00
_cell.angle_gamma   90.00
#
_symmetry.space_group_name_H-M   'P 1'
#
loop_
_entity.id
_entity.type
_entity.pdbx_description
1 polymer ?
#
loop_
_entity_poly.entity_id
_entity_poly.type
_entity_poly.pdbx_seq_one_letter_code
_entity_poly.pdbx_strand_id
1 'polypeptide(L)'
;MHRFRHKSFTFLTLITVGLAAATAALAWTTGYLYPIEDDLRTNWNVEPRTSPTHYETIDEEPCNGTSDYIYSLDPASQETFKIDLSGVPVGAQITAINVAPCAGRHDAGTTASYLRLYYKWNGADSDYGPTYTLTDPTPQMMATSTFETLLNHSDSSDELRIGVNHENG
;
A
#
# COMPACT_ATOMS: atom_id res chain seq x y z
N MET A 1 -50.24 35.26 -61.10
CA MET A 1 -49.27 35.77 -60.11
C MET A 1 -49.64 35.20 -58.73
N HIS A 2 -48.67 34.60 -58.05
CA HIS A 2 -48.65 34.18 -56.62
C HIS A 2 -49.69 33.15 -56.13
N ARG A 3 -49.37 32.11 -55.34
CA ARG A 3 -48.22 31.21 -55.13
C ARG A 3 -48.75 30.17 -54.12
N PHE A 4 -48.88 28.90 -54.51
CA PHE A 4 -49.19 27.79 -53.61
C PHE A 4 -47.92 27.41 -52.81
N ARG A 5 -48.01 27.26 -51.49
CA ARG A 5 -46.92 26.71 -50.67
C ARG A 5 -47.45 25.60 -49.78
N HIS A 6 -47.14 24.37 -50.17
CA HIS A 6 -47.36 23.15 -49.41
C HIS A 6 -46.52 23.13 -48.12
N LYS A 7 -47.18 22.84 -47.01
CA LYS A 7 -46.58 22.50 -45.73
C LYS A 7 -46.57 20.98 -45.60
N SER A 8 -45.41 20.37 -45.76
CA SER A 8 -45.12 19.03 -45.25
C SER A 8 -43.62 18.94 -45.06
N PHE A 9 -43.14 18.83 -43.82
CA PHE A 9 -41.88 18.16 -43.53
C PHE A 9 -41.88 17.75 -42.06
N THR A 10 -42.40 16.55 -41.83
CA THR A 10 -42.17 15.76 -40.63
C THR A 10 -40.78 15.14 -40.79
N PHE A 11 -39.80 15.53 -39.97
CA PHE A 11 -38.57 14.77 -39.81
C PHE A 11 -38.35 14.46 -38.34
N LEU A 12 -38.62 13.19 -38.05
CA LEU A 12 -38.37 12.46 -36.82
C LEU A 12 -36.88 12.63 -36.44
N THR A 13 -36.58 13.45 -35.44
CA THR A 13 -35.23 13.49 -34.85
C THR A 13 -35.28 12.74 -33.53
N LEU A 14 -34.99 11.45 -33.63
CA LEU A 14 -34.73 10.56 -32.51
C LEU A 14 -33.37 10.97 -31.91
N ILE A 15 -33.36 12.03 -31.09
CA ILE A 15 -32.16 12.36 -30.31
C ILE A 15 -32.19 11.44 -29.10
N THR A 16 -31.47 10.33 -29.23
CA THR A 16 -30.86 9.59 -28.13
C THR A 16 -30.23 10.60 -27.17
N VAL A 17 -30.98 10.99 -26.14
CA VAL A 17 -30.40 11.65 -24.95
C VAL A 17 -29.45 10.62 -24.38
N GLY A 18 -28.16 10.86 -24.64
CA GLY A 18 -27.07 10.03 -24.19
C GLY A 18 -27.16 9.87 -22.69
N LEU A 19 -27.59 8.69 -22.26
CA LEU A 19 -27.36 8.21 -20.92
C LEU A 19 -25.89 7.78 -20.85
N ALA A 20 -24.99 8.74 -21.04
CA ALA A 20 -23.64 8.66 -20.51
C ALA A 20 -23.78 8.91 -19.00
N ALA A 21 -24.37 7.95 -18.30
CA ALA A 21 -24.15 7.83 -16.87
C ALA A 21 -22.66 7.60 -16.72
N ALA A 22 -21.91 8.67 -16.50
CA ALA A 22 -20.56 8.60 -16.01
C ALA A 22 -20.65 7.81 -14.71
N THR A 23 -20.38 6.51 -14.77
CA THR A 23 -20.12 5.71 -13.59
C THR A 23 -18.83 6.27 -13.03
N ALA A 24 -18.93 7.29 -12.18
CA ALA A 24 -17.86 7.61 -11.26
C ALA A 24 -17.65 6.33 -10.45
N ALA A 25 -16.67 5.53 -10.85
CA ALA A 25 -16.25 4.37 -10.09
C ALA A 25 -15.85 4.92 -8.73
N LEU A 26 -16.64 4.61 -7.70
CA LEU A 26 -16.26 4.93 -6.34
C LEU A 26 -14.96 4.17 -6.08
N ALA A 27 -13.90 4.89 -5.75
CA ALA A 27 -12.67 4.27 -5.32
C ALA A 27 -12.99 3.46 -4.06
N TRP A 28 -12.89 2.13 -4.17
CA TRP A 28 -13.10 1.26 -3.03
C TRP A 28 -11.82 1.24 -2.21
N THR A 29 -11.90 1.69 -0.96
CA THR A 29 -10.84 1.49 0.03
C THR A 29 -11.00 0.10 0.65
N THR A 30 -9.93 -0.69 0.66
CA THR A 30 -9.90 -1.92 1.46
C THR A 30 -9.83 -1.58 2.94
N GLY A 31 -10.15 -2.56 3.79
CA GLY A 31 -9.71 -2.52 5.19
C GLY A 31 -8.18 -2.63 5.30
N TYR A 32 -7.68 -2.72 6.53
CA TYR A 32 -6.27 -3.05 6.76
C TYR A 32 -5.96 -4.43 6.19
N LEU A 33 -4.85 -4.52 5.48
CA LEU A 33 -4.32 -5.76 4.93
C LEU A 33 -3.07 -6.11 5.73
N TYR A 34 -2.96 -7.38 6.13
CA TYR A 34 -1.89 -7.86 6.99
C TYR A 34 -0.84 -8.66 6.22
N PRO A 35 0.41 -8.65 6.69
CA PRO A 35 1.42 -9.61 6.28
C PRO A 35 0.97 -11.07 6.42
N ILE A 36 1.27 -11.90 5.43
CA ILE A 36 1.00 -13.36 5.45
C ILE A 36 2.23 -14.22 5.22
N GLU A 37 3.33 -13.61 4.80
CA GLU A 37 4.59 -14.27 4.51
C GLU A 37 5.70 -13.21 4.56
N ASP A 38 6.95 -13.63 4.78
CA ASP A 38 8.13 -12.77 4.72
C ASP A 38 9.30 -13.52 4.04
N ASP A 39 10.43 -12.83 3.80
CA ASP A 39 11.62 -13.45 3.20
C ASP A 39 12.53 -14.18 4.21
N LEU A 40 12.16 -14.20 5.50
CA LEU A 40 12.94 -14.75 6.61
C LEU A 40 14.40 -14.32 6.58
N ARG A 41 14.68 -13.01 6.43
CA ARG A 41 16.07 -12.54 6.34
C ARG A 41 16.75 -12.65 7.70
N THR A 42 17.89 -13.35 7.73
CA THR A 42 18.60 -13.70 8.98
C THR A 42 19.16 -12.51 9.77
N ASN A 43 19.20 -11.31 9.18
CA ASN A 43 19.65 -10.09 9.84
C ASN A 43 18.52 -9.30 10.51
N TRP A 44 17.29 -9.82 10.45
CA TRP A 44 16.17 -9.37 11.26
C TRP A 44 15.91 -10.39 12.36
N ASN A 45 15.58 -9.87 13.53
CA ASN A 45 15.27 -10.62 14.73
C ASN A 45 13.85 -10.27 15.17
N VAL A 46 13.28 -11.17 15.97
CA VAL A 46 11.93 -11.09 16.51
C VAL A 46 12.02 -10.91 18.03
N GLU A 47 11.21 -10.00 18.58
CA GLU A 47 10.99 -9.84 20.02
C GLU A 47 9.49 -9.81 20.31
N PRO A 48 8.97 -10.63 21.24
CA PRO A 48 9.61 -11.78 21.85
C PRO A 48 9.77 -12.90 20.83
N ARG A 49 10.79 -13.74 21.01
CA ARG A 49 11.07 -14.88 20.13
C ARG A 49 10.07 -16.03 20.37
N THR A 50 8.78 -15.77 20.17
CA THR A 50 7.67 -16.74 20.28
C THR A 50 7.41 -17.43 18.95
N SER A 51 7.70 -16.77 17.83
CA SER A 51 7.65 -17.34 16.47
C SER A 51 9.00 -17.21 15.76
N PRO A 52 9.40 -18.20 14.95
CA PRO A 52 10.53 -18.06 14.04
C PRO A 52 10.22 -17.22 12.80
N THR A 53 8.95 -16.87 12.53
CA THR A 53 8.54 -16.08 11.36
C THR A 53 8.30 -14.62 11.76
N HIS A 54 8.76 -13.69 10.93
CA HIS A 54 8.69 -12.25 11.22
C HIS A 54 7.26 -11.74 11.10
N TYR A 55 6.53 -12.16 10.06
CA TYR A 55 5.17 -11.70 9.78
C TYR A 55 4.15 -12.08 10.87
N GLU A 56 4.32 -13.24 11.53
CA GLU A 56 3.43 -13.66 12.63
C GLU A 56 3.59 -12.79 13.89
N THR A 57 4.72 -12.08 14.00
CA THR A 57 5.01 -11.17 15.11
C THR A 57 4.58 -9.73 14.79
N ILE A 58 4.12 -9.46 13.56
CA ILE A 58 3.63 -8.14 13.15
C ILE A 58 2.11 -8.23 13.10
N ASP A 59 1.46 -8.22 14.27
CA ASP A 59 0.00 -8.26 14.40
C ASP A 59 -0.64 -6.93 14.85
N GLU A 60 0.12 -5.84 14.68
CA GLU A 60 0.03 -4.51 15.31
C GLU A 60 -1.25 -3.68 15.05
N GLU A 61 -2.44 -4.26 15.29
CA GLU A 61 -3.70 -3.53 15.33
C GLU A 61 -4.20 -3.30 16.77
N PRO A 62 -4.01 -2.10 17.36
CA PRO A 62 -3.11 -0.99 16.96
C PRO A 62 -1.68 -1.17 17.48
N CYS A 63 -0.74 -0.40 16.91
CA CYS A 63 0.66 -0.25 17.36
C CYS A 63 0.77 -0.26 18.89
N ASN A 64 1.18 -1.40 19.43
CA ASN A 64 1.17 -1.74 20.84
C ASN A 64 2.53 -1.49 21.50
N GLY A 65 3.50 -1.03 20.70
CA GLY A 65 4.63 -0.21 21.12
C GLY A 65 5.71 -0.90 21.95
N THR A 66 5.55 -2.15 22.36
CA THR A 66 6.59 -2.90 23.09
C THR A 66 6.42 -4.42 23.08
N SER A 67 5.27 -4.94 22.62
CA SER A 67 4.91 -6.33 22.92
C SER A 67 5.46 -7.31 21.90
N ASP A 68 5.53 -6.90 20.64
CA ASP A 68 5.89 -7.75 19.52
C ASP A 68 6.42 -6.89 18.36
N TYR A 69 7.69 -7.03 18.03
CA TYR A 69 8.30 -6.29 16.94
C TYR A 69 9.46 -7.06 16.33
N ILE A 70 9.82 -6.64 15.14
CA ILE A 70 11.03 -7.10 14.47
C ILE A 70 12.07 -5.99 14.45
N TYR A 71 13.34 -6.36 14.50
CA TYR A 71 14.44 -5.40 14.51
C TYR A 71 15.67 -5.92 13.79
N SER A 72 16.48 -5.00 13.29
CA SER A 72 17.80 -5.30 12.75
C SER A 72 18.84 -4.41 13.42
N LEU A 73 20.02 -4.97 13.69
CA LEU A 73 21.19 -4.23 14.16
C LEU A 73 22.14 -3.87 13.00
N ASP A 74 21.90 -4.46 11.83
CA ASP A 74 22.73 -4.26 10.66
C ASP A 74 22.28 -2.98 9.95
N PRO A 75 23.21 -2.04 9.67
CA PRO A 75 22.91 -0.93 8.78
C PRO A 75 22.64 -1.43 7.36
N ALA A 76 21.78 -0.72 6.63
CA ALA A 76 21.40 -1.04 5.26
C ALA A 76 20.75 -2.43 5.11
N SER A 77 20.08 -2.91 6.16
CA SER A 77 19.27 -4.13 6.10
C SER A 77 17.89 -3.83 5.53
N GLN A 78 17.31 -4.83 4.89
CA GLN A 78 15.95 -4.77 4.35
C GLN A 78 15.18 -6.00 4.76
N GLU A 79 13.88 -5.87 4.91
CA GLU A 79 12.94 -6.96 5.08
C GLU A 79 11.71 -6.69 4.21
N THR A 80 11.04 -7.74 3.74
CA THR A 80 9.80 -7.58 2.98
C THR A 80 8.72 -8.55 3.42
N PHE A 81 7.50 -8.05 3.43
CA PHE A 81 6.30 -8.75 3.87
C PHE A 81 5.33 -8.88 2.72
N LYS A 82 4.92 -10.10 2.39
CA LYS A 82 3.82 -10.35 1.45
C LYS A 82 2.51 -9.95 2.08
N ILE A 83 1.70 -9.20 1.34
CA ILE A 83 0.39 -8.73 1.78
C ILE A 83 -0.70 -9.62 1.19
N ASP A 84 -1.69 -9.98 2.00
CA ASP A 84 -2.87 -10.68 1.49
C ASP A 84 -3.73 -9.75 0.63
N LEU A 85 -3.82 -10.06 -0.66
CA LEU A 85 -4.69 -9.37 -1.62
C LEU A 85 -6.04 -10.07 -1.81
N SER A 86 -6.36 -11.13 -1.05
CA SER A 86 -7.61 -11.89 -1.22
C SER A 86 -8.88 -11.04 -1.06
N GLY A 87 -8.80 -9.93 -0.31
CA GLY A 87 -9.87 -8.95 -0.16
C GLY A 87 -9.96 -7.90 -1.28
N VAL A 88 -9.00 -7.86 -2.20
CA VAL A 88 -8.99 -6.96 -3.37
C VAL A 88 -9.69 -7.67 -4.54
N PRO A 89 -10.75 -7.11 -5.13
CA PRO A 89 -11.41 -7.72 -6.27
C PRO A 89 -10.46 -7.93 -7.45
N VAL A 90 -10.56 -9.06 -8.12
CA VAL A 90 -9.85 -9.29 -9.39
C VAL A 90 -10.34 -8.28 -10.44
N GLY A 91 -9.39 -7.68 -11.16
CA GLY A 91 -9.60 -6.63 -12.13
C GLY A 91 -9.73 -5.23 -11.51
N ALA A 92 -9.53 -5.08 -10.19
CA ALA A 92 -9.52 -3.77 -9.56
C ALA A 92 -8.28 -2.99 -9.99
N GLN A 93 -8.47 -1.72 -10.33
CA GLN A 93 -7.35 -0.80 -10.50
C GLN A 93 -6.87 -0.34 -9.12
N ILE A 94 -5.64 -0.69 -8.76
CA ILE A 94 -5.02 -0.19 -7.54
C ILE A 94 -4.46 1.20 -7.86
N THR A 95 -5.00 2.24 -7.22
CA THR A 95 -4.60 3.63 -7.48
C THR A 95 -3.56 4.14 -6.49
N ALA A 96 -3.54 3.56 -5.29
CA ALA A 96 -2.61 3.89 -4.23
C ALA A 96 -2.38 2.70 -3.30
N ILE A 97 -1.19 2.65 -2.72
CA ILE A 97 -0.89 1.83 -1.53
C ILE A 97 -0.60 2.79 -0.38
N ASN A 98 -1.31 2.63 0.73
CA ASN A 98 -1.11 3.40 1.95
C ASN A 98 -0.45 2.50 2.99
N VAL A 99 0.70 2.92 3.51
CA VAL A 99 1.44 2.19 4.54
C VAL A 99 1.66 3.10 5.75
N ALA A 100 1.16 2.69 6.91
CA ALA A 100 1.38 3.37 8.18
C ALA A 100 2.25 2.48 9.06
N PRO A 101 3.59 2.70 9.12
CA PRO A 101 4.45 1.81 9.88
C PRO A 101 4.36 2.13 11.38
N CYS A 102 4.40 1.08 12.21
CA CYS A 102 4.74 1.16 13.63
C CYS A 102 6.25 0.92 13.72
N ALA A 103 7.02 1.92 14.18
CA ALA A 103 8.46 1.82 14.18
C ALA A 103 9.08 2.56 15.35
N GLY A 104 10.22 2.07 15.81
CA GLY A 104 11.02 2.66 16.88
C GLY A 104 12.47 2.27 16.68
N ARG A 105 13.36 2.92 17.43
CA ARG A 105 14.75 2.49 17.50
C ARG A 105 14.84 1.18 18.26
N HIS A 106 15.82 0.36 17.93
CA HIS A 106 16.10 -0.80 18.78
C HIS A 106 16.64 -0.40 20.16
N ASP A 107 17.50 0.63 20.21
CA ASP A 107 18.12 1.12 21.45
C ASP A 107 18.10 2.66 21.58
N ALA A 108 18.40 3.14 22.79
CA ALA A 108 18.49 4.56 23.12
C ALA A 108 19.84 5.22 22.75
N GLY A 109 20.55 4.70 21.73
CA GLY A 109 21.85 5.22 21.31
C GLY A 109 21.83 6.68 20.84
N THR A 110 23.00 7.23 20.50
CA THR A 110 23.10 8.65 20.05
C THR A 110 23.10 8.83 18.54
N THR A 111 23.32 7.77 17.75
CA THR A 111 23.28 7.83 16.29
C THR A 111 21.83 7.84 15.81
N ALA A 112 21.52 8.67 14.81
CA ALA A 112 20.21 8.66 14.18
C ALA A 112 19.99 7.33 13.43
N SER A 113 18.78 6.78 13.52
CA SER A 113 18.37 5.62 12.72
C SER A 113 17.23 6.05 11.82
N TYR A 114 17.25 5.58 10.58
CA TYR A 114 16.27 5.91 9.57
C TYR A 114 15.57 4.65 9.08
N LEU A 115 14.27 4.78 8.84
CA LEU A 115 13.45 3.78 8.17
C LEU A 115 12.97 4.35 6.85
N ARG A 116 13.03 3.57 5.78
CA ARG A 116 12.43 3.91 4.49
C ARG A 116 11.52 2.77 4.05
N LEU A 117 10.37 3.13 3.50
CA LEU A 117 9.42 2.19 2.96
C LEU A 117 9.56 2.07 1.45
N TYR A 118 9.21 0.92 0.92
CA TYR A 118 8.99 0.68 -0.50
C TYR A 118 7.95 -0.42 -0.66
N TYR A 119 7.47 -0.66 -1.87
CA TYR A 119 6.67 -1.83 -2.18
C TYR A 119 7.32 -2.64 -3.30
N LYS A 120 6.93 -3.91 -3.41
CA LYS A 120 7.23 -4.77 -4.54
C LYS A 120 5.93 -5.20 -5.19
N TRP A 121 5.82 -5.01 -6.50
CA TRP A 121 4.69 -5.51 -7.29
C TRP A 121 5.21 -6.55 -8.28
N ASN A 122 4.76 -7.80 -8.14
CA ASN A 122 5.20 -8.92 -9.00
C ASN A 122 6.73 -9.02 -9.10
N GLY A 123 7.40 -8.84 -7.96
CA GLY A 123 8.86 -8.91 -7.85
C GLY A 123 9.61 -7.62 -8.23
N ALA A 124 8.96 -6.63 -8.84
CA ALA A 124 9.59 -5.35 -9.17
C ALA A 124 9.51 -4.36 -7.99
N ASP A 125 10.65 -3.81 -7.58
CA ASP A 125 10.72 -2.82 -6.51
C ASP A 125 10.21 -1.45 -6.98
N SER A 126 9.51 -0.74 -6.10
CA SER A 126 9.20 0.67 -6.25
C SER A 126 10.41 1.54 -5.92
N ASP A 127 10.30 2.83 -6.23
CA ASP A 127 11.14 3.82 -5.54
C ASP A 127 10.84 3.82 -4.04
N TYR A 128 11.83 4.19 -3.24
CA TYR A 128 11.64 4.39 -1.81
C TYR A 128 10.75 5.61 -1.55
N GLY A 129 9.84 5.44 -0.59
CA GLY A 129 9.02 6.50 -0.03
C GLY A 129 9.81 7.45 0.88
N PRO A 130 9.11 8.25 1.71
CA PRO A 130 9.76 9.18 2.64
C PRO A 130 10.63 8.45 3.66
N THR A 131 11.63 9.16 4.15
CA THR A 131 12.51 8.71 5.23
C THR A 131 11.91 9.08 6.58
N TYR A 132 11.71 8.10 7.45
CA TYR A 132 11.31 8.30 8.84
C TYR A 132 12.56 8.34 9.71
N THR A 133 12.66 9.37 10.55
CA THR A 133 13.70 9.43 11.57
C THR A 133 13.18 8.76 12.83
N LEU A 134 13.88 7.72 13.29
CA LEU A 134 13.53 6.98 14.50
C LEU A 134 14.28 7.58 15.68
N THR A 135 13.55 8.11 16.66
CA THR A 135 14.14 8.77 17.83
C THR A 135 13.85 8.06 19.15
N ASP A 136 12.70 7.40 19.25
CA ASP A 136 12.22 6.72 20.46
C ASP A 136 12.46 5.20 20.33
N PRO A 137 12.99 4.51 21.36
CA PRO A 137 13.08 3.05 21.35
C PRO A 137 11.73 2.32 21.42
N THR A 138 10.66 3.00 21.83
CA THR A 138 9.29 2.45 21.83
C THR A 138 8.69 2.66 20.44
N PRO A 139 8.31 1.59 19.70
CA PRO A 139 7.57 1.72 18.46
C PRO A 139 6.34 2.62 18.59
N GLN A 140 6.21 3.54 17.64
CA GLN A 140 5.10 4.48 17.55
C GLN A 140 4.54 4.47 16.13
N MET A 141 3.25 4.79 16.02
CA MET A 141 2.60 4.98 14.74
C MET A 141 3.23 6.17 14.02
N MET A 142 3.79 5.93 12.85
CA MET A 142 4.37 6.97 12.00
C MET A 142 3.32 7.54 11.04
N ALA A 143 3.67 8.66 10.39
CA ALA A 143 2.84 9.21 9.33
C ALA A 143 2.65 8.20 8.19
N THR A 144 1.46 8.12 7.61
CA THR A 144 1.19 7.25 6.47
C THR A 144 1.98 7.69 5.24
N SER A 145 2.68 6.75 4.61
CA SER A 145 3.20 6.90 3.25
C SER A 145 2.17 6.45 2.23
N THR A 146 1.95 7.28 1.21
CA THR A 146 1.11 6.95 0.07
C THR A 146 1.96 6.81 -1.17
N PHE A 147 1.89 5.64 -1.80
CA PHE A 147 2.48 5.38 -3.11
C PHE A 147 1.40 5.52 -4.17
N GLU A 148 1.32 6.70 -4.80
CA GLU A 148 0.41 6.97 -5.92
C GLU A 148 1.12 6.60 -7.24
N THR A 149 0.36 6.22 -8.28
CA THR A 149 0.82 5.80 -9.65
C THR A 149 1.04 4.30 -9.90
N LEU A 150 0.19 3.44 -9.32
CA LEU A 150 0.16 2.02 -9.66
C LEU A 150 -0.67 1.79 -10.93
N LEU A 151 0.00 1.48 -12.05
CA LEU A 151 -0.65 1.15 -13.32
C LEU A 151 -0.79 -0.37 -13.50
N ASN A 152 -1.35 -1.08 -12.53
CA ASN A 152 -1.67 -2.50 -12.68
C ASN A 152 -3.11 -2.79 -12.21
N HIS A 153 -3.81 -3.63 -12.96
CA HIS A 153 -5.05 -4.26 -12.50
C HIS A 153 -4.66 -5.46 -11.66
N SER A 154 -5.31 -5.67 -10.51
CA SER A 154 -5.12 -6.88 -9.72
C SER A 154 -5.60 -8.11 -10.49
N ASP A 155 -4.84 -9.19 -10.49
CA ASP A 155 -5.26 -10.53 -10.86
C ASP A 155 -4.99 -11.53 -9.73
N SER A 156 -5.42 -12.79 -9.91
CA SER A 156 -5.27 -13.81 -8.87
C SER A 156 -3.83 -14.30 -8.66
N SER A 157 -2.91 -13.93 -9.55
CA SER A 157 -1.48 -14.25 -9.48
C SER A 157 -0.62 -13.09 -9.01
N ASP A 158 -1.19 -11.89 -8.90
CA ASP A 158 -0.46 -10.72 -8.45
C ASP A 158 0.03 -10.87 -7.02
N GLU A 159 1.24 -10.37 -6.81
CA GLU A 159 1.89 -10.34 -5.51
C GLU A 159 2.27 -8.91 -5.15
N LEU A 160 1.75 -8.46 -4.01
CA LEU A 160 2.18 -7.25 -3.34
C LEU A 160 3.03 -7.61 -2.14
N ARG A 161 4.19 -6.95 -2.01
CA ARG A 161 4.98 -6.98 -0.78
C ARG A 161 5.29 -5.56 -0.31
N ILE A 162 5.31 -5.34 0.99
CA ILE A 162 5.76 -4.09 1.60
C ILE A 162 7.15 -4.31 2.16
N GLY A 163 8.07 -3.43 1.78
CA GLY A 163 9.46 -3.50 2.19
C GLY A 163 9.83 -2.38 3.14
N VAL A 164 10.72 -2.71 4.07
CA VAL A 164 11.40 -1.77 4.96
C VAL A 164 12.89 -1.78 4.68
N ASN A 165 13.53 -0.62 4.71
CA ASN A 165 14.98 -0.47 4.67
C ASN A 165 15.41 0.32 5.91
N HIS A 166 16.32 -0.27 6.69
CA HIS A 166 16.95 0.35 7.83
C HIS A 166 18.29 0.97 7.41
N GLU A 167 18.45 2.28 7.61
CA GLU A 167 19.70 3.01 7.31
C GLU A 167 20.23 3.66 8.61
N ASN A 168 21.54 3.58 8.85
CA ASN A 168 22.18 4.37 9.90
C ASN A 168 22.49 5.77 9.38
N GLY A 169 22.30 6.77 10.23
CA GLY A 169 22.69 8.16 9.98
C GLY A 169 24.09 8.53 10.39
#